data_AF-A0A0B5I592-F1
#
_entry.id   AF-A0A0B5I592-F1
#
_cell.length_a   1.000
_cell.length_b   1.000
_cell.length_c   1.000
_cell.angle_alpha   90.00
_cell.angle_beta   90.00
_cell.angle_gamma   90.00
#
_symmetry.space_group_name_H-M   'P 1'
#
loop_
_entity.id
_entity.type
_entity.pdbx_description
1 polymer ?
#
loop_
_entity_poly.entity_id
_entity_poly.type
_entity_poly.pdbx_seq_one_letter_code
_entity_poly.pdbx_strand_id
1 'polypeptide(L)' 'MAREIRIEISDEAYEALERAAAEKRVDAEAYARKVLDADLTRTRFLEGARQFVADHGQVFADRFGGPAGRGADAA' A
#
# COMPACT_ATOMS: atom_id res chain seq x y z
N MET A 1 -0.63 -11.55 23.40
CA MET A 1 -1.90 -10.97 23.88
C MET A 1 -2.66 -10.47 22.67
N ALA A 2 -3.93 -10.84 22.50
CA ALA A 2 -4.76 -10.32 21.41
C ALA A 2 -5.23 -8.90 21.76
N ARG A 3 -5.33 -8.02 20.75
CA ARG A 3 -5.89 -6.67 20.86
C ARG A 3 -7.05 -6.57 19.88
N GLU A 4 -8.13 -5.91 20.28
CA GLU A 4 -9.35 -5.75 19.47
C GLU A 4 -9.53 -4.27 19.10
N ILE A 5 -9.95 -4.02 17.86
CA ILE A 5 -10.33 -2.70 17.36
C ILE A 5 -11.75 -2.85 16.78
N ARG A 6 -12.68 -2.01 17.25
CA ARG A 6 -14.03 -1.92 16.68
C ARG A 6 -14.07 -0.81 15.65
N ILE A 7 -14.50 -1.13 14.43
CA ILE A 7 -14.55 -0.20 13.31
C ILE A 7 -16.00 -0.18 12.83
N GLU A 8 -16.62 0.99 12.87
CA GLU A 8 -17.93 1.21 12.26
C GLU A 8 -17.71 1.49 10.76
N ILE A 9 -18.40 0.73 9.92
CA ILE A 9 -18.40 0.90 8.46
C ILE A 9 -19.84 1.01 7.98
N SER A 10 -20.04 1.54 6.76
CA SER A 10 -21.39 1.60 6.19
C SER A 10 -21.92 0.20 5.88
N ASP A 11 -23.24 0.07 5.82
CA ASP A 11 -23.91 -1.19 5.49
C ASP A 11 -23.44 -1.72 4.13
N GLU A 12 -23.25 -0.85 3.13
CA GLU A 12 -22.79 -1.24 1.81
C GLU A 12 -21.35 -1.81 1.83
N ALA A 13 -20.48 -1.21 2.65
CA ALA A 13 -19.13 -1.70 2.84
C ALA A 13 -19.12 -3.04 3.57
N TYR A 14 -20.01 -3.21 4.55
CA TYR A 14 -20.20 -4.47 5.26
C TYR A 14 -20.68 -5.58 4.31
N GLU A 15 -21.71 -5.32 3.49
CA GLU A 15 -22.19 -6.27 2.48
C GLU A 15 -21.15 -6.64 1.42
N ALA A 16 -20.34 -5.66 0.97
CA ALA A 16 -19.24 -5.91 0.05
C ALA A 16 -18.18 -6.83 0.68
N LEU A 17 -17.89 -6.63 1.97
CA LEU A 17 -16.96 -7.45 2.73
C LEU A 17 -17.46 -8.88 2.90
N GLU A 18 -18.74 -9.07 3.26
CA GLU A 18 -19.35 -10.40 3.37
C GLU A 18 -19.33 -11.15 2.05
N ARG A 19 -19.67 -10.47 0.94
CA ARG A 19 -19.60 -11.07 -0.40
C ARG A 19 -18.18 -11.52 -0.75
N ALA A 20 -17.19 -10.67 -0.53
CA ALA A 20 -15.79 -11.00 -0.81
C ALA A 20 -15.28 -12.16 0.07
N ALA A 21 -15.68 -12.21 1.34
CA ALA A 21 -15.35 -13.32 2.23
C ALA A 21 -15.99 -14.63 1.76
N ALA A 22 -17.28 -14.59 1.36
CA ALA A 22 -18.00 -15.73 0.82
C ALA A 22 -17.37 -16.28 -0.47
N GLU A 23 -16.98 -15.41 -1.41
CA GLU A 23 -16.25 -15.80 -2.63
C GLU A 23 -14.94 -16.54 -2.32
N LYS A 24 -14.26 -16.13 -1.24
CA LYS A 24 -13.02 -16.76 -0.76
C LYS A 24 -13.25 -17.92 0.20
N ARG A 25 -14.51 -18.23 0.54
CA ARG A 25 -14.93 -19.28 1.49
C ARG A 25 -14.24 -19.15 2.85
N VAL A 26 -14.14 -17.92 3.35
CA VAL A 26 -13.61 -17.60 4.68
C VAL A 26 -14.64 -16.80 5.45
N ASP A 27 -14.50 -16.74 6.77
CA ASP A 27 -15.34 -15.87 7.58
C ASP A 27 -15.02 -14.38 7.33
N ALA A 28 -16.03 -13.54 7.50
CA ALA A 28 -15.94 -12.11 7.23
C ALA A 28 -14.87 -11.43 8.10
N GLU A 29 -14.76 -11.81 9.38
CA GLU A 29 -13.79 -11.20 10.30
C GLU A 29 -12.34 -11.55 9.93
N ALA A 30 -12.06 -12.80 9.61
CA ALA A 30 -10.74 -13.25 9.16
C ALA A 30 -10.39 -12.65 7.80
N TYR A 31 -11.38 -12.49 6.91
CA TYR A 31 -11.18 -11.77 5.65
C TYR A 31 -10.82 -10.31 5.90
N ALA A 32 -11.59 -9.62 6.75
CA ALA A 32 -11.33 -8.23 7.14
C ALA A 32 -9.92 -8.07 7.74
N ARG A 33 -9.54 -8.96 8.66
CA ARG A 33 -8.22 -8.98 9.27
C ARG A 33 -7.11 -9.14 8.24
N LYS A 34 -7.27 -10.08 7.30
CA LYS A 34 -6.30 -10.33 6.23
C LYS A 34 -6.14 -9.12 5.31
N VAL A 35 -7.25 -8.46 4.96
CA VAL A 35 -7.21 -7.24 4.14
C VAL A 35 -6.52 -6.11 4.88
N LEU A 36 -6.86 -5.88 6.16
CA LEU A 36 -6.23 -4.86 7.00
C LEU A 36 -4.72 -5.09 7.14
N ASP A 37 -4.29 -6.33 7.40
CA ASP A 37 -2.87 -6.67 7.52
C ASP A 37 -2.12 -6.45 6.19
N ALA A 38 -2.75 -6.80 5.06
CA ALA A 38 -2.19 -6.59 3.73
C ALA A 38 -2.05 -5.10 3.41
N ASP A 39 -3.05 -4.28 3.74
CA ASP A 39 -3.03 -2.83 3.50
C ASP A 39 -2.00 -2.11 4.39
N LEU A 40 -1.87 -2.52 5.65
CA LEU A 40 -0.83 -2.00 6.55
C LEU A 40 0.57 -2.35 6.04
N THR A 41 0.75 -3.58 5.55
CA THR A 41 2.02 -4.02 4.96
C THR A 41 2.34 -3.23 3.69
N ARG A 42 1.35 -3.05 2.81
CA ARG A 42 1.48 -2.28 1.58
C ARG A 42 1.83 -0.82 1.87
N THR A 43 1.16 -0.20 2.82
CA THR A 43 1.42 1.19 3.22
C THR A 43 2.86 1.36 3.69
N ARG A 44 3.32 0.50 4.61
CA ARG A 44 4.71 0.51 5.10
C ARG A 44 5.73 0.31 3.98
N PHE A 45 5.44 -0.61 3.05
CA PHE A 45 6.30 -0.83 1.90
C PHE A 45 6.41 0.41 1.02
N LEU A 46 5.29 1.05 0.69
CA LEU A 46 5.27 2.25 -0.14
C LEU A 46 5.96 3.43 0.53
N GLU A 47 5.78 3.61 1.84
CA GLU A 47 6.51 4.61 2.61
C GLU A 47 8.02 4.37 2.58
N GLY A 48 8.46 3.13 2.85
CA GLY A 48 9.87 2.76 2.78
C GLY A 48 10.46 2.94 1.38
N ALA A 49 9.71 2.58 0.33
CA ALA A 49 10.12 2.78 -1.05
C ALA A 49 10.27 4.26 -1.41
N ARG A 50 9.35 5.12 -0.96
CA ARG A 50 9.45 6.58 -1.15
C ARG A 50 10.70 7.13 -0.45
N GLN A 51 10.95 6.70 0.79
CA GLN A 51 12.15 7.12 1.52
C GLN A 51 13.42 6.68 0.82
N PHE A 52 13.49 5.43 0.36
CA PHE A 52 14.62 4.92 -0.41
C PHE A 52 14.88 5.73 -1.67
N VAL A 53 13.82 6.09 -2.42
CA VAL A 53 13.95 6.95 -3.61
C VAL A 53 14.40 8.36 -3.22
N ALA A 54 13.93 8.93 -2.11
CA ALA A 54 14.38 10.24 -1.65
C ALA A 54 15.89 10.22 -1.29
N ASP A 55 16.35 9.18 -0.61
CA ASP A 55 17.72 9.08 -0.11
C ASP A 55 18.73 8.68 -1.20
N HIS A 56 18.30 7.86 -2.16
CA HIS A 56 19.22 7.23 -3.13
C HIS A 56 18.89 7.53 -4.60
N GLY A 57 17.72 8.09 -4.88
CA GLY A 57 17.22 8.30 -6.24
C GLY A 57 18.13 9.21 -7.05
N GLN A 58 18.64 10.29 -6.45
CA GLN A 58 19.56 11.20 -7.15
C GLN A 58 20.90 10.53 -7.47
N VAL A 59 21.50 9.83 -6.50
CA VAL A 59 22.77 9.10 -6.71
C VAL A 59 22.62 8.03 -7.79
N PHE A 60 21.49 7.33 -7.80
CA PHE A 60 21.16 6.36 -8.84
C PHE A 60 21.00 7.04 -10.20
N ALA A 61 20.26 8.16 -10.28
CA ALA A 61 20.08 8.93 -11.50
C ALA A 61 21.41 9.51 -12.03
N ASP A 62 22.30 9.96 -11.16
CA ASP A 62 23.62 10.47 -11.57
C ASP A 62 24.50 9.35 -12.14
N ARG A 63 24.37 8.13 -11.62
CA ARG A 63 25.20 6.98 -12.03
C ARG A 63 24.64 6.25 -13.26
N PHE A 64 23.33 6.17 -13.40
CA PHE A 64 22.66 5.33 -14.39
C PHE A 64 21.66 6.09 -15.27
N GLY A 65 21.28 7.31 -14.92
CA GLY A 65 20.46 8.18 -15.74
C GLY A 65 21.25 8.67 -16.95
N GLY A 66 20.85 8.22 -18.14
CA GLY A 66 21.43 8.70 -19.39
C GLY A 66 21.19 10.20 -19.61
N PRO A 67 21.79 10.79 -20.66
CA PRO A 67 21.85 12.24 -20.88
C PRO A 67 20.50 12.97 -21.08
N ALA A 68 19.36 12.29 -21.03
CA ALA A 68 18.03 12.89 -21.21
C ALA A 68 17.57 13.80 -20.04
N GLY A 69 18.27 13.81 -18.90
CA GLY A 69 17.89 14.60 -17.72
C GLY A 69 18.54 15.99 -17.58
N ARG A 70 19.47 16.37 -18.47
CA ARG A 70 20.27 17.60 -18.29
C ARG A 70 19.91 18.77 -19.22
N GLY A 71 18.81 18.66 -19.98
CA GLY A 71 18.48 19.60 -21.06
C GLY A 71 17.02 20.08 -21.16
N ALA A 72 16.18 19.88 -20.13
CA ALA A 72 14.80 20.36 -20.15
C ALA A 72 14.59 21.72 -19.44
N ASP A 73 15.67 22.36 -18.98
CA ASP A 73 15.62 23.66 -18.28
C ASP A 73 16.71 24.62 -18.79
N ALA A 74 16.92 24.63 -20.11
CA ALA A 74 17.74 25.62 -20.81
C ALA A 74 17.43 25.64 -22.32
N ALA A 75 16.28 26.17 -22.72
CA ALA A 75 16.02 26.71 -24.05
C ALA A 75 14.78 27.61 -24.03
#